data_AF-A0A377V6Q1-F1
#
_entry.id   AF-A0A377V6Q1-F1
#
_cell.length_a   1.000
_cell.length_b   1.000
_cell.length_c   1.000
_cell.angle_alpha   90.00
_cell.angle_beta   90.00
_cell.angle_gamma   90.00
#
_symmetry.space_group_name_H-M   'P 1'
#
loop_
_entity.id
_entity.type
_entity.pdbx_description
1 polymer ?
#
loop_
_entity_poly.entity_id
_entity_poly.type
_entity_poly.pdbx_seq_one_letter_code
_entity_poly.pdbx_strand_id
1 'polypeptide(L)'
;MLELNAKNTALVVIDLQEGILPFAGGPHRADEVVARAARLADKCRQQGSPVIMVRVGWSADFAEALKQPVDAQAGAHTLPENWWTYPATLVSRRAISK
;
A
#
# COMPACT_ATOMS: atom_id res chain seq x y z
N MET A 1 21.42 6.69 17.69
CA MET A 1 20.88 7.19 16.41
C MET A 1 20.60 5.99 15.52
N LEU A 2 19.50 5.99 14.76
CA LEU A 2 19.19 4.90 13.86
C LEU A 2 20.09 4.98 12.62
N GLU A 3 20.77 3.87 12.30
CA GLU A 3 21.62 3.72 11.12
C GLU A 3 21.05 2.63 10.21
N LEU A 4 20.87 2.93 8.92
CA LEU A 4 20.36 1.99 7.92
C LEU A 4 21.27 2.00 6.69
N ASN A 5 21.72 0.82 6.25
CA ASN A 5 22.45 0.67 5.01
C ASN A 5 21.48 0.50 3.84
N ALA A 6 21.38 1.52 2.99
CA ALA A 6 20.48 1.53 1.83
C ALA A 6 20.65 0.32 0.89
N LYS A 7 21.86 -0.24 0.76
CA LYS A 7 22.12 -1.42 -0.09
C LYS A 7 21.46 -2.70 0.43
N ASN A 8 21.20 -2.77 1.74
CA ASN A 8 20.62 -3.92 2.41
C ASN A 8 19.25 -3.57 3.03
N THR A 9 18.63 -2.49 2.59
CA THR A 9 17.34 -2.00 3.11
C THR A 9 16.35 -1.86 1.96
N ALA A 10 15.11 -2.26 2.20
CA ALA A 10 13.97 -1.99 1.31
C ALA A 10 12.87 -1.26 2.09
N LEU A 11 12.07 -0.46 1.38
CA LEU A 11 10.81 0.06 1.88
C LEU A 11 9.68 -0.85 1.44
N VAL A 12 8.84 -1.27 2.37
CA VAL A 12 7.60 -2.00 2.07
C VAL A 12 6.42 -1.10 2.46
N VAL A 13 5.59 -0.75 1.49
CA VAL A 13 4.40 0.09 1.68
C VAL A 13 3.17 -0.81 1.67
N ILE A 14 2.52 -0.94 2.82
CA ILE A 14 1.41 -1.88 3.03
C ILE A 14 0.08 -1.20 2.82
N ASP A 15 -0.71 -1.76 1.89
CA ASP A 15 -2.15 -1.53 1.71
C ASP A 15 -2.58 -0.06 1.61
N LEU A 16 -1.70 0.81 1.12
CA LEU A 16 -2.04 2.19 0.78
C LEU A 16 -2.69 2.25 -0.62
N GLN A 17 -3.86 1.63 -0.72
CA GLN A 17 -4.76 1.64 -1.88
C GLN A 17 -6.07 2.33 -1.52
N GLU A 18 -6.74 2.98 -2.48
CA GLU A 18 -7.92 3.80 -2.24
C GLU A 18 -9.06 3.05 -1.53
N GLY A 19 -9.25 1.76 -1.83
CA GLY A 19 -10.25 0.92 -1.15
C GLY A 19 -9.99 0.70 0.34
N ILE A 20 -8.74 0.84 0.80
CA ILE A 20 -8.34 0.59 2.20
C ILE A 20 -8.24 1.89 3.00
N LEU A 21 -7.96 3.02 2.36
CA LEU A 21 -7.81 4.30 3.07
C LEU A 21 -8.99 4.68 4.00
N PRO A 22 -10.27 4.41 3.67
CA PRO A 22 -11.39 4.71 4.56
C PRO A 22 -11.36 3.99 5.91
N PHE A 23 -10.59 2.91 6.04
CA PHE A 23 -10.47 2.12 7.27
C PHE A 23 -9.43 2.69 8.25
N ALA A 24 -8.72 3.76 7.88
CA ALA A 24 -7.74 4.41 8.77
C ALA A 24 -8.45 5.20 9.89
N GLY A 25 -8.81 4.51 10.98
CA GLY A 25 -9.51 5.08 12.14
C GLY A 25 -8.65 5.98 13.05
N GLY A 26 -7.34 6.09 12.80
CA GLY A 26 -6.38 6.84 13.62
C GLY A 26 -5.25 5.98 14.21
N PRO A 27 -4.25 6.59 14.89
CA PRO A 27 -4.18 8.00 15.27
C PRO A 27 -3.74 8.95 14.15
N HIS A 28 -3.28 8.44 13.02
CA HIS A 28 -2.91 9.23 11.85
C HIS A 28 -3.97 9.11 10.77
N ARG A 29 -4.22 10.20 10.06
CA ARG A 29 -5.16 10.19 8.94
C ARG A 29 -4.55 9.48 7.74
N ALA A 30 -5.40 8.88 6.90
CA ALA A 30 -4.94 8.16 5.70
C ALA A 30 -4.09 9.04 4.77
N ASP A 31 -4.52 10.28 4.52
CA ASP A 31 -3.81 11.25 3.68
C ASP A 31 -2.41 11.59 4.20
N GLU A 32 -2.26 11.73 5.52
CA GLU A 32 -0.96 11.94 6.16
C GLU A 32 -0.03 10.75 5.98
N VAL A 33 -0.53 9.52 6.16
CA VAL A 33 0.25 8.29 5.98
C VAL A 33 0.70 8.14 4.54
N VAL A 34 -0.21 8.38 3.59
CA VAL A 34 0.07 8.38 2.15
C VAL A 34 1.16 9.38 1.78
N ALA A 35 1.07 10.62 2.27
CA ALA A 35 2.08 11.65 1.99
C ALA A 35 3.47 11.30 2.57
N ARG A 36 3.51 10.77 3.80
CA ARG A 36 4.76 10.34 4.45
C ARG A 36 5.39 9.14 3.76
N ALA A 37 4.57 8.16 3.36
CA ALA A 37 5.02 6.99 2.61
C ALA A 37 5.57 7.38 1.23
N ALA A 38 4.96 8.33 0.54
CA ALA A 38 5.49 8.87 -0.72
C ALA A 38 6.89 9.48 -0.53
N ARG A 39 7.09 10.29 0.52
CA ARG A 39 8.40 10.87 0.87
C ARG A 39 9.45 9.80 1.17
N LEU A 40 9.09 8.75 1.91
CA LEU A 40 9.97 7.61 2.18
C LEU A 40 10.33 6.87 0.89
N ALA A 41 9.35 6.61 0.04
CA ALA A 41 9.53 5.93 -1.23
C ALA A 41 10.49 6.71 -2.16
N ASP A 42 10.33 8.02 -2.25
CA ASP A 42 11.23 8.86 -3.04
C ASP A 42 12.66 8.83 -2.49
N LYS A 43 12.84 8.89 -1.16
CA LYS A 43 14.17 8.76 -0.55
C LYS A 43 14.79 7.39 -0.84
N CYS A 44 14.05 6.30 -0.68
CA CYS A 44 14.53 4.95 -0.99
C CYS A 44 14.93 4.82 -2.46
N ARG A 45 14.09 5.28 -3.40
CA ARG A 45 14.41 5.29 -4.84
C ARG A 45 15.66 6.13 -5.16
N GLN A 46 15.86 7.27 -4.49
CA GLN A 46 17.06 8.09 -4.64
C GLN A 46 18.32 7.38 -4.13
N GLN A 47 18.22 6.53 -3.11
CA GLN A 47 19.33 5.76 -2.54
C GLN A 47 19.54 4.40 -3.23
N GLY A 48 18.70 4.03 -4.20
CA GLY A 48 18.75 2.73 -4.87
C GLY A 48 18.15 1.57 -4.04
N SER A 49 17.49 1.87 -2.93
CA SER A 49 16.76 0.87 -2.13
C SER A 49 15.46 0.46 -2.84
N PRO A 50 15.12 -0.84 -2.87
CA PRO A 50 13.83 -1.29 -3.41
C PRO A 50 12.65 -0.64 -2.69
N VAL A 51 11.60 -0.32 -3.45
CA VAL A 51 10.30 0.10 -2.90
C VAL A 51 9.25 -0.92 -3.35
N ILE A 52 8.73 -1.67 -2.39
CA ILE A 52 7.78 -2.75 -2.59
C ILE A 52 6.40 -2.23 -2.22
N MET A 53 5.52 -2.12 -3.21
CA MET A 53 4.14 -1.65 -3.03
C MET A 53 3.22 -2.85 -2.87
N VAL A 54 2.69 -3.06 -1.67
CA VAL A 54 1.78 -4.16 -1.36
C VAL A 54 0.33 -3.67 -1.46
N ARG A 55 -0.55 -4.56 -1.91
CA ARG A 55 -2.00 -4.38 -1.93
C ARG A 55 -2.67 -5.66 -1.48
N VAL A 56 -3.86 -5.51 -0.91
CA VAL A 56 -4.76 -6.60 -0.55
C VAL A 56 -6.01 -6.57 -1.41
N GLY A 57 -6.49 -7.74 -1.78
CA GLY A 57 -7.78 -7.90 -2.45
C GLY A 57 -7.90 -9.29 -3.04
N TRP A 58 -9.03 -9.50 -3.70
CA TRP A 58 -9.41 -10.77 -4.29
C TRP A 58 -9.91 -10.56 -5.72
N SER A 59 -9.94 -11.62 -6.50
CA SER A 59 -10.65 -11.67 -7.77
C SER A 59 -12.15 -11.38 -7.56
N ALA A 60 -12.86 -11.04 -8.63
CA ALA A 60 -14.28 -10.68 -8.56
C ALA A 60 -15.18 -11.78 -7.95
N ASP A 61 -14.76 -13.03 -8.08
CA ASP A 61 -15.41 -14.22 -7.52
C ASP A 61 -14.91 -14.60 -6.11
N PHE A 62 -14.01 -13.81 -5.53
CA PHE A 62 -13.37 -14.06 -4.24
C PHE A 62 -12.70 -15.45 -4.17
N ALA A 63 -12.20 -15.97 -5.28
CA ALA A 63 -11.58 -17.30 -5.34
C ALA A 63 -10.43 -17.45 -4.35
N GLU A 64 -9.62 -16.40 -4.16
CA GLU A 64 -8.43 -16.38 -3.31
C GLU A 64 -8.72 -16.01 -1.85
N ALA A 65 -9.97 -15.63 -1.53
CA ALA A 65 -10.35 -15.30 -0.18
C ALA A 65 -10.32 -16.55 0.72
N LEU A 66 -9.97 -16.36 2.00
CA LEU A 66 -9.96 -17.46 2.97
C LEU A 66 -11.39 -17.96 3.22
N LYS A 67 -11.61 -19.27 3.06
CA LYS A 67 -12.92 -19.96 3.20
C LYS A 67 -12.96 -20.90 4.41
N GLN A 68 -12.30 -20.51 5.49
CA GLN A 68 -12.15 -21.33 6.69
C GLN A 68 -13.47 -21.36 7.49
N PRO A 69 -13.74 -22.44 8.26
CA PRO A 69 -14.81 -22.42 9.26
C PRO A 69 -14.53 -21.29 10.27
N VAL A 70 -15.47 -20.34 10.38
CA VAL A 70 -15.38 -19.17 11.28
C VAL A 70 -16.73 -18.90 11.92
N ASP A 71 -16.72 -18.36 13.13
CA ASP A 71 -17.94 -18.00 13.87
C ASP A 71 -18.70 -16.84 13.22
N ALA A 72 -18.00 -15.98 12.47
CA ALA A 72 -18.55 -14.87 11.71
C ALA A 72 -17.89 -14.78 10.32
N GLN A 73 -18.68 -14.92 9.27
CA GLN A 73 -18.22 -14.79 7.89
C GLN A 73 -17.92 -13.33 7.55
N ALA A 74 -16.92 -13.08 6.71
CA ALA A 74 -16.70 -11.76 6.14
C ALA A 74 -17.86 -11.41 5.19
N GLY A 75 -18.51 -10.26 5.42
CA GLY A 75 -19.71 -9.84 4.66
C GLY A 75 -19.43 -9.24 3.27
N ALA A 76 -18.17 -9.12 2.86
CA ALA A 76 -17.83 -8.52 1.58
C ALA A 76 -18.00 -9.55 0.44
N HIS A 77 -18.96 -9.30 -0.44
CA HIS A 77 -19.21 -10.10 -1.65
C HIS A 77 -18.82 -9.39 -2.94
N THR A 78 -18.48 -8.10 -2.86
CA THR A 78 -17.96 -7.28 -3.96
C THR A 78 -16.97 -6.27 -3.41
N LEU A 79 -15.98 -5.90 -4.22
CA LEU A 79 -15.04 -4.82 -3.92
C LEU A 79 -15.43 -3.59 -4.75
N PRO A 80 -15.34 -2.37 -4.21
CA PRO A 80 -15.50 -1.13 -4.98
C PRO A 80 -14.58 -1.09 -6.20
N GLU A 81 -14.98 -0.37 -7.26
CA GLU A 81 -14.19 -0.27 -8.49
C GLU A 81 -12.78 0.27 -8.26
N ASN A 82 -12.61 1.20 -7.32
CA ASN A 82 -11.33 1.79 -6.99
C ASN A 82 -10.51 0.99 -5.95
N TRP A 83 -10.93 -0.23 -5.59
CA TRP A 83 -10.28 -1.02 -4.55
C TRP A 83 -8.77 -1.18 -4.77
N TRP A 84 -8.37 -1.49 -6.01
CA TRP A 84 -6.99 -1.73 -6.40
C TRP A 84 -6.21 -0.46 -6.75
N THR A 85 -6.86 0.70 -6.80
CA THR A 85 -6.23 1.95 -7.23
C THR A 85 -5.22 2.42 -6.19
N TYR A 86 -3.99 2.71 -6.62
CA TYR A 86 -3.04 3.43 -5.77
C TYR A 86 -3.38 4.93 -5.77
N PRO A 87 -3.33 5.60 -4.61
CA PRO A 87 -3.39 7.05 -4.55
C PRO A 87 -2.33 7.68 -5.46
N ALA A 88 -2.72 8.68 -6.25
CA ALA A 88 -1.82 9.33 -7.22
C ALA A 88 -0.52 9.86 -6.58
N THR A 89 -0.59 10.30 -5.33
CA THR A 89 0.54 10.79 -4.52
C THR A 89 1.60 9.72 -4.23
N LEU A 90 1.26 8.43 -4.24
CA LEU A 90 2.22 7.32 -4.04
C LEU A 90 2.89 6.87 -5.33
N VAL A 91 2.23 7.08 -6.47
CA VAL A 91 2.74 6.72 -7.79
C VAL A 91 3.58 7.86 -8.34
N SER A 92 4.78 8.02 -7.80
CA SER A 92 5.77 8.97 -8.33
C SER A 92 6.14 8.59 -9.77
N ARG A 93 5.76 9.41 -10.74
CA ARG A 93 6.23 9.33 -12.12
C ARG A 93 7.69 9.80 -12.14
N ARG A 94 8.66 8.88 -12.20
CA ARG A 94 9.96 9.27 -12.75
C ARG A 94 9.77 9.50 -14.25
N ALA A 95 9.82 10.76 -14.66
CA ALA A 95 10.39 11.07 -15.96
C ALA A 95 11.81 10.46 -15.95
N ILE A 96 12.05 9.50 -16.85
CA ILE A 96 13.38 9.03 -17.15
C ILE A 96 14.09 10.23 -17.77
N SER A 97 14.90 10.96 -17.00
CA SER A 97 15.85 11.87 -17.62
C SER A 97 16.88 10.98 -18.31
N LYS A 98 16.84 11.02 -19.65
CA LYS A 98 17.93 10.54 -20.49
C LYS A 98 19.20 11.34 -20.20
#